data_AF-A0A101HZ38-F1
#
_entry.id   AF-A0A101HZ38-F1
#
_cell.length_a   1.000
_cell.length_b   1.000
_cell.length_c   1.000
_cell.angle_alpha   90.00
_cell.angle_beta   90.00
_cell.angle_gamma   90.00
#
_symmetry.space_group_name_H-M   'P 1'
#
loop_
_entity.id
_entity.type
_entity.pdbx_description
1 polymer ?
#
loop_
_entity_poly.entity_id
_entity_poly.type
_entity_poly.pdbx_seq_one_letter_code
_entity_poly.pdbx_strand_id
1 'polypeptide(L)'
;PIVTSLAEDSLSSVPKDIRDASFALGATRLETITRSVIPAALPGLMTASLLGVMRAIGETMVVLMAAGGAAMIPRSLMDPVRPLTSAIAAEMGETPFRSDHYYALFFAGLLLLFMTLALNMTALWIESRAKRLRS
;
A
#
# COMPACT_ATOMS: atom_id res chain seq x y z
N PRO A 1 -11.99 6.66 -1.67
CA PRO A 1 -12.17 7.31 -3.00
C PRO A 1 -11.17 6.81 -4.07
N ILE A 2 -9.88 6.67 -3.77
CA ILE A 2 -8.88 6.25 -4.78
C ILE A 2 -9.14 4.81 -5.28
N VAL A 3 -9.41 3.88 -4.36
CA VAL A 3 -9.70 2.47 -4.71
C VAL A 3 -10.92 2.35 -5.62
N THR A 4 -11.97 3.11 -5.35
CA THR A 4 -13.22 3.08 -6.12
C THR A 4 -13.02 3.63 -7.53
N SER A 5 -12.30 4.75 -7.68
CA SER A 5 -12.00 5.31 -9.01
C SER A 5 -11.12 4.36 -9.83
N LEU A 6 -10.06 3.80 -9.24
CA LEU A 6 -9.17 2.89 -9.95
C LEU A 6 -9.85 1.55 -10.28
N ALA A 7 -10.79 1.11 -9.45
CA ALA A 7 -11.65 -0.04 -9.75
C ALA A 7 -12.61 0.23 -10.92
N GLU A 8 -13.18 1.44 -11.00
CA GLU A 8 -14.03 1.87 -12.11
C GLU A 8 -13.25 1.99 -13.42
N ASP A 9 -12.04 2.53 -13.38
CA ASP A 9 -11.11 2.56 -14.52
C ASP A 9 -10.81 1.13 -15.00
N SER A 10 -10.56 0.20 -14.07
CA SER A 10 -10.31 -1.20 -14.42
C SER A 10 -11.53 -1.87 -15.06
N LEU A 11 -12.74 -1.62 -14.58
CA LEU A 11 -13.97 -2.18 -15.13
C LEU A 11 -14.35 -1.58 -16.49
N SER A 12 -14.09 -0.28 -16.67
CA SER A 12 -14.35 0.43 -17.92
C SER A 12 -13.34 0.07 -19.01
N SER A 13 -12.11 -0.33 -18.64
CA SER A 13 -11.07 -0.78 -19.57
C SER A 13 -11.38 -2.11 -20.27
N VAL A 14 -12.34 -2.91 -19.78
CA VAL A 14 -12.74 -4.17 -20.40
C VAL A 14 -13.42 -3.89 -21.76
N PRO A 15 -12.91 -4.45 -22.88
CA PRO A 15 -13.49 -4.23 -24.21
C PRO A 15 -14.99 -4.57 -24.27
N LYS A 16 -15.75 -3.78 -25.03
CA LYS A 16 -17.19 -4.03 -25.23
C LYS A 16 -17.46 -5.35 -25.95
N ASP A 17 -16.56 -5.76 -26.84
CA ASP A 17 -16.64 -7.01 -27.60
C ASP A 17 -16.78 -8.25 -26.70
N ILE A 18 -16.16 -8.22 -25.51
CA ILE A 18 -16.27 -9.31 -24.52
C ILE A 18 -17.70 -9.43 -23.97
N ARG A 19 -18.40 -8.29 -23.83
CA ARG A 19 -19.80 -8.26 -23.39
C ARG A 19 -20.72 -8.70 -24.53
N ASP A 20 -20.48 -8.21 -25.74
CA ASP A 20 -21.30 -8.54 -26.91
C ASP A 20 -21.18 -10.02 -27.29
N ALA A 21 -19.98 -10.60 -27.21
CA ALA A 21 -19.77 -12.04 -27.38
C ALA A 21 -20.51 -12.87 -26.32
N SER A 22 -20.50 -12.43 -25.06
CA SER A 22 -21.23 -13.09 -23.98
C SER A 22 -22.75 -13.06 -24.22
N PHE A 23 -23.28 -11.92 -24.68
CA PHE A 23 -24.70 -11.81 -25.04
C PHE A 23 -25.07 -12.65 -26.28
N ALA A 24 -24.18 -12.73 -27.28
CA ALA A 24 -24.39 -13.57 -28.46
C ALA A 24 -24.43 -15.07 -28.13
N LEU A 25 -23.78 -15.49 -27.05
CA LEU A 25 -23.85 -16.85 -26.50
C LEU A 25 -25.11 -17.09 -25.63
N GLY A 26 -26.02 -16.12 -25.54
CA GLY A 26 -27.26 -16.22 -24.77
C GLY A 26 -27.09 -15.97 -23.26
N ALA A 27 -25.95 -15.43 -22.81
CA ALA A 27 -25.71 -15.18 -21.40
C ALA A 27 -26.56 -14.01 -20.88
N THR A 28 -27.00 -14.11 -19.62
CA THR A 28 -27.73 -13.03 -18.95
C THR A 28 -26.79 -11.90 -18.52
N ARG A 29 -27.32 -10.69 -18.27
CA ARG A 29 -26.51 -9.53 -17.85
C ARG A 29 -25.68 -9.82 -16.60
N LEU A 30 -26.24 -10.52 -15.61
CA LEU A 30 -25.54 -10.89 -14.38
C LEU A 30 -24.40 -11.88 -14.66
N GLU A 31 -24.65 -12.83 -15.56
CA GLU A 31 -23.69 -13.85 -15.96
C GLU A 31 -22.52 -13.25 -16.75
N THR A 32 -22.80 -12.33 -17.69
CA THR A 32 -21.76 -11.56 -18.40
C THR A 32 -20.89 -10.75 -17.43
N ILE A 33 -21.49 -10.10 -16.42
CA ILE A 33 -20.72 -9.35 -15.42
C ILE A 33 -19.83 -10.28 -14.59
N THR A 34 -20.41 -11.35 -14.04
CA THR A 34 -19.72 -12.22 -13.06
C THR A 34 -18.71 -13.17 -13.70
N ARG A 35 -19.00 -13.73 -14.88
CA ARG A 35 -18.14 -14.71 -15.56
C ARG A 35 -17.19 -14.12 -16.59
N SER A 36 -17.46 -12.92 -17.10
CA SER A 36 -16.65 -12.33 -18.17
C SER A 36 -15.98 -11.02 -17.75
N VAL A 37 -16.76 -10.03 -17.30
CA VAL A 37 -16.23 -8.69 -16.99
C VAL A 37 -15.39 -8.67 -15.71
N ILE A 38 -15.86 -9.26 -14.61
CA ILE A 38 -15.13 -9.27 -13.33
C ILE A 38 -13.79 -10.03 -13.46
N PRO A 39 -13.73 -11.24 -14.05
CA PRO A 39 -12.46 -11.94 -14.25
C PRO A 39 -11.49 -11.17 -15.15
N ALA A 40 -12.00 -10.52 -16.21
CA ALA A 40 -11.19 -9.70 -17.10
C ALA A 40 -10.61 -8.45 -16.41
N ALA A 41 -11.38 -7.81 -15.52
CA ALA A 41 -10.94 -6.65 -14.73
C ALA A 41 -10.13 -7.02 -13.47
N LEU A 42 -10.05 -8.30 -13.11
CA LEU A 42 -9.48 -8.75 -11.83
C LEU A 42 -8.06 -8.24 -11.56
N PRO A 43 -7.11 -8.22 -12.54
CA PRO A 43 -5.77 -7.69 -12.29
C PRO A 43 -5.77 -6.22 -11.86
N GLY A 44 -6.64 -5.39 -12.45
CA GLY A 44 -6.72 -3.97 -12.11
C GLY A 44 -7.46 -3.74 -10.79
N LEU A 45 -8.50 -4.54 -10.48
CA LEU A 45 -9.15 -4.53 -9.17
C LEU A 45 -8.19 -4.89 -8.02
N MET A 46 -7.34 -5.91 -8.24
CA MET A 46 -6.30 -6.30 -7.28
C MET A 46 -5.24 -5.22 -7.10
N THR A 47 -4.85 -4.55 -8.19
CA THR A 47 -3.92 -3.42 -8.11
C THR A 47 -4.52 -2.25 -7.34
N ALA A 48 -5.81 -1.95 -7.58
CA ALA A 48 -6.52 -0.87 -6.91
C ALA A 48 -6.66 -1.10 -5.40
N SER A 49 -7.01 -2.33 -4.99
CA SER A 49 -7.13 -2.69 -3.57
C SER A 49 -5.77 -2.65 -2.86
N LEU A 50 -4.73 -3.22 -3.49
CA LEU A 50 -3.37 -3.21 -2.95
C LEU A 50 -2.86 -1.78 -2.77
N LEU A 51 -3.04 -0.90 -3.76
CA LEU A 51 -2.63 0.50 -3.68
C LEU A 51 -3.36 1.24 -2.55
N GLY A 52 -4.65 0.95 -2.36
CA GLY A 52 -5.43 1.49 -1.25
C GLY A 52 -4.87 1.11 0.11
N VAL A 53 -4.55 -0.18 0.31
CA VAL A 53 -3.96 -0.68 1.56
C VAL A 53 -2.58 -0.07 1.80
N MET A 54 -1.72 -0.04 0.77
CA MET A 54 -0.39 0.56 0.88
C MET A 54 -0.45 2.04 1.25
N ARG A 55 -1.42 2.77 0.68
CA ARG A 55 -1.61 4.18 1.03
C ARG A 55 -2.13 4.37 2.44
N ALA A 56 -3.07 3.54 2.90
CA ALA A 56 -3.58 3.60 4.27
C ALA A 56 -2.48 3.33 5.31
N ILE A 57 -1.58 2.39 5.03
CA ILE A 57 -0.39 2.13 5.86
C ILE A 57 0.62 3.29 5.76
N GLY A 58 0.73 3.91 4.58
CA GLY A 58 1.60 5.06 4.36
C GLY A 58 1.13 6.35 5.04
N GLU A 59 -0.14 6.44 5.43
CA GLU A 59 -0.67 7.53 6.25
C GLU A 59 -0.19 7.33 7.70
N THR A 60 0.98 7.91 7.99
CA THR A 60 1.68 7.80 9.28
C THR A 60 0.81 8.12 10.50
N MET A 61 -0.21 8.96 10.33
CA MET A 61 -1.17 9.30 11.37
C MET A 61 -2.11 8.13 11.71
N VAL A 62 -2.60 7.38 10.73
CA VAL A 62 -3.49 6.23 10.96
C VAL A 62 -2.74 5.14 11.71
N VAL A 63 -1.50 4.86 11.28
CA VAL A 63 -0.65 3.87 11.93
C VAL A 63 -0.33 4.27 13.36
N LEU A 64 -0.03 5.54 13.62
CA LEU A 64 0.21 6.05 14.97
C LEU A 64 -1.00 5.84 15.88
N MET A 65 -2.21 6.19 15.40
CA MET A 65 -3.45 6.05 16.17
C MET A 65 -3.77 4.57 16.45
N ALA A 66 -3.55 3.69 15.48
CA ALA A 66 -3.77 2.25 15.66
C ALA A 66 -2.74 1.60 16.61
N ALA A 67 -1.50 2.08 16.59
CA ALA A 67 -0.42 1.55 17.43
C ALA A 67 -0.44 2.09 18.88
N GLY A 68 -1.30 3.06 19.18
CA GLY A 68 -1.43 3.68 20.51
C GLY A 68 -0.41 4.79 20.78
N GLY A 69 0.71 4.84 20.06
CA GLY A 69 1.63 5.99 20.05
C GLY A 69 2.45 6.20 21.31
N ALA A 70 2.48 5.23 22.22
CA ALA A 70 3.24 5.32 23.46
C ALA A 70 4.75 5.17 23.22
N ALA A 71 5.54 6.08 23.81
CA ALA A 71 7.00 6.03 23.80
C ALA A 71 7.54 5.05 24.85
N MET A 72 7.17 3.78 24.75
CA MET A 72 7.62 2.72 25.66
C MET A 72 8.22 1.54 24.90
N ILE A 73 9.13 0.81 25.56
CA ILE A 73 9.67 -0.44 25.02
C ILE A 73 8.59 -1.52 25.22
N PRO A 74 8.01 -2.08 24.15
CA PRO A 74 6.99 -3.11 24.26
C PRO A 74 7.59 -4.39 24.86
N ARG A 75 6.89 -4.98 25.83
CA ARG A 75 7.22 -6.26 26.46
C ARG A 75 6.32 -7.39 25.97
N SER A 76 5.18 -7.04 25.37
CA SER A 76 4.20 -7.98 24.80
C SER A 76 3.75 -7.53 23.40
N LEU A 77 3.15 -8.44 22.62
CA LEU A 77 2.62 -8.15 21.28
C LEU A 77 1.42 -7.19 21.28
N MET A 78 0.76 -7.02 22.43
CA MET A 78 -0.41 -6.14 22.58
C MET A 78 -0.03 -4.78 23.17
N ASP A 79 1.25 -4.55 23.45
CA ASP A 79 1.70 -3.29 24.02
C ASP A 79 1.70 -2.19 22.95
N PRO A 80 1.33 -0.95 23.34
CA PRO A 80 1.35 0.17 22.41
C PRO A 80 2.78 0.46 21.97
N VAL A 81 2.91 0.77 20.68
CA VAL A 81 4.19 1.11 20.05
C VAL A 81 4.07 2.44 19.33
N ARG A 82 5.21 3.12 19.19
CA ARG A 82 5.27 4.37 18.43
C ARG A 82 6.07 4.15 17.14
N PRO A 83 5.49 4.40 15.96
CA PRO A 83 6.22 4.33 14.69
C PRO A 83 7.42 5.28 14.70
N LEU A 84 8.53 4.85 14.08
CA LEU A 84 9.76 5.66 13.99
C LEU A 84 9.52 7.01 13.29
N THR A 85 8.68 7.05 12.25
CA THR A 85 8.29 8.30 11.56
C THR A 85 7.64 9.29 12.52
N SER A 86 6.72 8.83 13.37
CA SER A 86 6.02 9.64 14.36
C SER A 86 6.94 10.07 15.50
N ALA A 87 7.84 9.19 15.94
CA ALA A 87 8.84 9.52 16.96
C ALA A 87 9.75 10.66 16.51
N ILE A 88 10.28 10.58 15.28
CA ILE A 88 11.13 11.62 14.69
C ILE A 88 10.33 12.92 14.55
N ALA A 89 9.11 12.88 14.01
CA ALA A 89 8.30 14.08 13.83
C ALA A 89 7.95 14.79 15.15
N ALA A 90 7.72 14.04 16.23
CA ALA A 90 7.37 14.61 17.53
C ALA A 90 8.60 15.15 18.29
N GLU A 91 9.67 14.36 18.37
CA GLU A 91 10.79 14.68 19.28
C GLU A 91 11.92 15.48 18.62
N MET A 92 12.02 15.50 17.28
CA MET A 92 13.11 16.23 16.60
C MET A 92 13.00 17.75 16.76
N GLY A 93 11.78 18.28 16.92
CA GLY A 93 11.54 19.70 17.17
C GLY A 93 11.72 20.11 18.64
N GLU A 94 11.59 19.17 19.57
CA GLU A 94 11.64 19.42 21.02
C GLU A 94 13.02 19.15 21.64
N THR A 95 13.89 18.44 20.93
CA THR A 95 15.23 18.07 21.43
C THR A 95 16.27 19.19 21.21
N PRO A 96 17.11 19.52 22.21
CA PRO A 96 18.17 20.51 22.04
C PRO A 96 19.16 20.11 20.95
N PHE A 97 19.57 21.08 20.14
CA PHE A 97 20.54 20.88 19.06
C PHE A 97 21.88 20.38 19.63
N ARG A 98 22.45 19.32 19.03
CA ARG A 98 23.66 18.58 19.50
C ARG A 98 23.53 17.82 20.82
N SER A 99 22.32 17.51 21.29
CA SER A 99 22.15 16.53 22.37
C SER A 99 22.37 15.09 21.88
N ASP A 100 22.73 14.18 22.77
CA ASP A 100 22.84 12.74 22.45
C ASP A 100 21.53 12.18 21.87
N HIS A 101 20.39 12.68 22.37
CA HIS A 101 19.06 12.32 21.89
C HIS A 101 18.82 12.77 20.44
N TYR A 102 19.33 13.95 20.04
CA TYR A 102 19.25 14.45 18.67
C TYR A 102 20.00 13.54 17.69
N TYR A 103 21.22 13.09 18.05
CA TYR A 103 21.97 12.14 17.23
C TYR A 103 21.28 10.79 17.10
N ALA A 104 20.64 10.30 18.18
CA ALA A 104 19.87 9.07 18.14
C ALA A 104 18.66 9.17 17.19
N LEU A 105 17.93 10.29 17.20
CA LEU A 105 16.81 10.54 16.28
C LEU A 105 17.27 10.63 14.82
N PHE A 106 18.40 11.30 14.59
CA PHE A 106 18.97 11.41 13.26
C PHE A 106 19.38 10.04 12.71
N PHE A 107 20.00 9.21 13.54
CA PHE A 107 20.33 7.83 13.20
C PHE A 107 19.08 6.99 12.92
N ALA A 108 18.02 7.13 13.72
CA ALA A 108 16.75 6.47 13.48
C ALA A 108 16.14 6.86 12.12
N GLY A 109 16.23 8.14 11.73
CA GLY A 109 15.80 8.62 10.41
C GLY A 109 16.62 8.03 9.28
N LEU A 110 17.95 7.94 9.44
CA LEU A 110 18.83 7.28 8.48
C LEU A 110 18.47 5.80 8.31
N LEU A 111 18.21 5.09 9.40
CA LEU A 111 17.81 3.68 9.40
C LEU A 111 16.47 3.49 8.67
N LEU A 112 15.50 4.38 8.91
CA LEU A 112 14.21 4.40 8.24
C LEU A 112 14.35 4.62 6.71
N LEU A 113 15.24 5.53 6.31
CA LEU A 113 15.59 5.75 4.91
C LEU A 113 16.17 4.46 4.28
N PHE A 114 17.11 3.81 4.95
CA PHE A 114 17.68 2.55 4.45
C PHE A 114 16.63 1.44 4.32
N MET A 115 15.73 1.28 5.30
CA MET A 115 14.64 0.32 5.21
C MET A 115 13.71 0.61 4.04
N THR A 116 13.34 1.88 3.86
CA THR A 116 12.47 2.30 2.75
C THR A 116 13.15 2.08 1.40
N LEU A 117 14.43 2.39 1.29
CA LEU A 117 15.22 2.15 0.08
C LEU A 117 15.33 0.66 -0.22
N ALA A 118 15.60 -0.17 0.80
CA ALA A 118 15.68 -1.62 0.65
C ALA A 118 14.35 -2.22 0.17
N LEU A 119 13.23 -1.84 0.78
CA LEU A 119 11.90 -2.28 0.33
C LEU A 119 11.63 -1.86 -1.11
N ASN A 120 11.89 -0.60 -1.48
CA ASN A 120 11.71 -0.14 -2.86
C ASN A 120 12.61 -0.89 -3.85
N MET A 121 13.88 -1.11 -3.51
CA MET A 121 14.80 -1.90 -4.32
C MET A 121 14.32 -3.34 -4.52
N THR A 122 13.85 -4.00 -3.45
CA THR A 122 13.30 -5.36 -3.56
C THR A 122 12.04 -5.42 -4.41
N ALA A 123 11.14 -4.43 -4.28
CA ALA A 123 9.94 -4.35 -5.11
C ALA A 123 10.29 -4.21 -6.61
N LEU A 124 11.22 -3.30 -6.94
CA LEU A 124 11.71 -3.11 -8.31
C LEU A 124 12.39 -4.37 -8.86
N TRP A 125 13.18 -5.07 -8.03
CA TRP A 125 13.82 -6.31 -8.43
C TRP A 125 12.80 -7.41 -8.77
N ILE A 126 11.77 -7.58 -7.95
CA ILE A 126 10.67 -8.54 -8.20
C ILE A 126 9.93 -8.19 -9.49
N GLU A 127 9.58 -6.92 -9.69
CA GLU A 127 8.87 -6.47 -10.90
C GLU A 127 9.70 -6.72 -12.17
N SER A 128 11.00 -6.41 -12.12
CA SER A 128 11.91 -6.65 -13.24
C SER A 128 12.02 -8.12 -13.62
N ARG A 129 11.88 -9.03 -12.65
CA ARG A 129 11.90 -10.48 -12.85
C ARG A 129 10.57 -10.99 -13.40
N ALA A 130 9.45 -10.45 -12.94
CA ALA A 130 8.12 -10.79 -13.45
C ALA A 130 7.92 -10.36 -14.92
N LYS A 131 8.45 -9.21 -15.33
CA LYS A 131 8.40 -8.76 -16.74
C LYS A 131 9.19 -9.67 -17.68
N ARG A 132 10.34 -10.21 -17.26
CA ARG A 132 11.14 -11.17 -18.07
C ARG A 132 10.47 -12.52 -18.29
N LEU A 133 9.51 -12.92 -17.45
CA LEU A 133 8.78 -14.18 -17.60
C LEU A 133 7.56 -14.05 -18.54
N ARG A 134 7.19 -12.83 -18.93
CA ARG A 134 6.07 -12.51 -19.82
C ARG A 134 6.49 -12.09 -21.23
N SER A 135 7.79 -11.98 -21.49
CA SER A 135 8.40 -11.77 -22.82
C SER A 135 8.94 -13.09 -23.36
#